data_AF-A0A8G1W1P0-F1
#
_entry.id   AF-A0A8G1W1P0-F1
#
_cell.length_a   1.000
_cell.length_b   1.000
_cell.length_c   1.000
_cell.angle_alpha   90.00
_cell.angle_beta   90.00
_cell.angle_gamma   90.00
#
_symmetry.space_group_name_H-M   'P 1'
#
loop_
_entity.id
_entity.type
_entity.pdbx_description
1 polymer ?
#
loop_
_entity_poly.entity_id
_entity_poly.type
_entity_poly.pdbx_seq_one_letter_code
_entity_poly.pdbx_strand_id
1 'polypeptide(L)'
;MPPPRRLRPKISLWRWFRWWLRHLESPLELRASLQRLKQQNKHPLLTLLRMFIPYPSWYFDSGTGIIQHLFGDLHNLRAIPIWRMRDTPPRSIYRLYALFLADKYTLMGYETEYFFYRSGWKLQHIPDPKDPDPLRYAVIACIVEELHRAINWRLSLGLRRSGEHVYRETDEDPWPPYVAEELPEWAREVAPIDKDLLRRSVPPEKLDTDGNLVLEENGLSPTFARRNIITNTGWLYTI
;
A
#
# COMPACT_ATOMS: atom_id res chain seq x y z
N MET A 1 -51.98 -15.45 51.14
CA MET A 1 -51.01 -16.33 50.45
C MET A 1 -49.92 -15.46 49.83
N PRO A 2 -48.64 -15.65 50.19
CA PRO A 2 -47.53 -14.91 49.57
C PRO A 2 -47.27 -15.43 48.14
N PRO A 3 -46.91 -14.57 47.17
CA PRO A 3 -46.67 -15.01 45.81
C PRO A 3 -45.38 -15.84 45.73
N PRO A 4 -45.29 -16.83 44.81
CA PRO A 4 -44.12 -17.68 44.70
C PRO A 4 -42.91 -16.86 44.23
N ARG A 5 -41.80 -16.93 44.98
CA ARG A 5 -40.51 -16.36 44.59
C ARG A 5 -40.06 -17.00 43.28
N ARG A 6 -40.13 -16.28 42.17
CA ARG A 6 -39.50 -16.68 40.90
C ARG A 6 -37.99 -16.77 41.12
N LEU A 7 -37.44 -17.98 41.01
CA LEU A 7 -36.00 -18.19 40.97
C LEU A 7 -35.44 -17.44 39.75
N ARG A 8 -34.65 -16.39 40.00
CA ARG A 8 -33.90 -15.72 38.94
C ARG A 8 -33.02 -16.78 38.26
N PRO A 9 -33.05 -16.92 36.93
CA PRO A 9 -32.19 -17.88 36.26
C PRO A 9 -30.73 -17.50 36.58
N LYS A 10 -30.02 -18.38 37.31
CA LYS A 10 -28.59 -18.23 37.52
C LYS A 10 -27.94 -18.36 36.15
N ILE A 11 -27.63 -17.22 35.53
CA ILE A 11 -26.80 -17.17 34.33
C ILE A 11 -25.52 -17.92 34.70
N SER A 12 -25.27 -19.08 34.09
CA SER A 12 -24.12 -19.88 34.47
C SER A 12 -22.85 -19.07 34.17
N LEU A 13 -21.84 -19.19 35.03
CA LEU A 13 -20.52 -18.61 34.81
C LEU A 13 -19.99 -18.96 33.41
N TRP A 14 -20.38 -20.10 32.86
CA TRP A 14 -20.10 -20.52 31.48
C TRP A 14 -20.79 -19.66 30.41
N ARG A 15 -22.04 -19.25 30.61
CA ARG A 15 -22.71 -18.29 29.71
C ARG A 15 -22.05 -16.92 29.79
N TRP A 16 -21.68 -16.48 31.00
CA TRP A 16 -20.95 -15.21 31.18
C TRP A 16 -19.55 -15.27 30.56
N PHE A 17 -18.81 -16.36 30.75
CA PHE A 17 -17.51 -16.59 30.12
C PHE A 17 -17.60 -16.69 28.60
N ARG A 18 -18.60 -17.40 28.05
CA ARG A 18 -18.86 -17.42 26.59
C ARG A 18 -19.25 -16.06 26.05
N TRP A 19 -20.05 -15.30 26.80
CA TRP A 19 -20.44 -13.96 26.41
C TRP A 19 -19.23 -13.03 26.43
N TRP A 20 -18.44 -13.05 27.50
CA TRP A 20 -17.17 -12.33 27.61
C TRP A 20 -16.20 -12.71 26.48
N LEU A 21 -15.93 -14.00 26.26
CA LEU A 21 -15.11 -14.48 25.16
C LEU A 21 -15.67 -14.09 23.78
N ARG A 22 -16.99 -13.95 23.63
CA ARG A 22 -17.62 -13.47 22.39
C ARG A 22 -17.38 -11.99 22.16
N HIS A 23 -17.37 -11.17 23.22
CA HIS A 23 -17.21 -9.71 23.18
C HIS A 23 -15.76 -9.27 23.43
N LEU A 24 -14.84 -10.21 23.67
CA LEU A 24 -13.41 -9.94 23.64
C LEU A 24 -13.00 -9.63 22.21
N GLU A 25 -12.97 -8.35 21.90
CA GLU A 25 -12.34 -7.80 20.71
C GLU A 25 -10.84 -7.70 20.97
N SER A 26 -10.07 -8.63 20.39
CA SER A 26 -8.63 -8.46 20.32
C SER A 26 -8.31 -7.39 19.27
N PRO A 27 -7.30 -6.51 19.48
CA PRO A 27 -6.91 -5.50 18.48
C PRO A 27 -6.51 -6.10 17.12
N LEU A 28 -6.25 -7.41 17.07
CA LEU A 28 -5.91 -8.15 15.85
C LEU A 28 -7.14 -8.66 15.07
N GLU A 29 -8.36 -8.47 15.60
CA GLU A 29 -9.63 -8.89 14.99
C GLU A 29 -9.56 -10.29 14.34
N LEU A 30 -9.01 -11.27 15.05
CA LEU A 30 -8.66 -12.57 14.44
C LEU A 30 -9.87 -13.30 13.85
N ARG A 31 -11.06 -13.11 14.42
CA ARG A 31 -12.31 -13.68 13.88
C ARG A 31 -12.71 -13.04 12.56
N ALA A 32 -12.68 -11.71 12.47
CA ALA A 32 -12.99 -10.99 11.23
C ALA A 32 -11.94 -11.31 10.16
N SER A 33 -10.66 -11.36 10.56
CA SER A 33 -9.55 -11.79 9.70
C SER A 33 -9.77 -13.20 9.14
N LEU A 34 -10.16 -14.15 9.98
CA LEU A 34 -10.46 -15.52 9.55
C LEU A 34 -11.67 -15.60 8.62
N GLN A 35 -12.72 -14.83 8.91
CA GLN A 35 -13.93 -14.78 8.08
C GLN A 35 -13.62 -14.23 6.68
N ARG A 36 -12.79 -13.18 6.58
CA ARG A 36 -12.31 -12.65 5.29
C ARG A 36 -11.47 -13.68 4.54
N LEU A 37 -10.50 -14.29 5.22
CA LEU A 37 -9.65 -15.32 4.60
C LEU A 37 -10.44 -16.51 4.06
N LYS A 38 -11.55 -16.90 4.72
CA LYS A 38 -12.39 -18.03 4.30
C LYS A 38 -13.02 -17.84 2.91
N GLN A 39 -13.23 -16.60 2.48
CA GLN A 39 -13.86 -16.31 1.19
C GLN A 39 -12.91 -16.58 0.01
N GLN A 40 -11.60 -16.48 0.21
CA GLN A 40 -10.62 -16.49 -0.88
C GLN A 40 -9.56 -17.60 -0.75
N ASN A 41 -9.34 -18.13 0.46
CA ASN A 41 -8.32 -19.12 0.72
C ASN A 41 -8.94 -20.50 0.99
N LYS A 42 -8.40 -21.54 0.35
CA LYS A 42 -8.77 -22.94 0.63
C LYS A 42 -8.50 -23.34 2.09
N HIS A 43 -7.47 -22.77 2.70
CA HIS A 43 -7.03 -23.09 4.07
C HIS A 43 -6.86 -21.83 4.93
N PRO A 44 -7.96 -21.17 5.34
CA PRO A 44 -7.91 -19.83 5.96
C PRO A 44 -7.21 -19.80 7.32
N LEU A 45 -7.33 -20.86 8.13
CA LEU A 45 -6.61 -20.98 9.40
C LEU A 45 -5.10 -21.07 9.20
N LEU A 46 -4.66 -21.85 8.21
CA LEU A 46 -3.24 -22.02 7.89
C LEU A 46 -2.66 -20.72 7.32
N THR A 47 -3.41 -20.02 6.45
CA THR A 47 -3.03 -18.70 5.96
C THR A 47 -2.89 -17.70 7.11
N LEU A 48 -3.83 -17.67 8.06
CA LEU A 48 -3.74 -16.81 9.24
C LEU A 48 -2.52 -17.15 10.10
N LEU A 49 -2.26 -18.44 10.37
CA LEU A 49 -1.09 -18.88 11.14
C LEU A 49 0.22 -18.49 10.44
N ARG A 50 0.30 -18.59 9.10
CA ARG A 50 1.46 -18.13 8.33
C ARG A 50 1.73 -16.63 8.49
N MET A 51 0.70 -15.81 8.72
CA MET A 51 0.88 -14.38 8.98
C MET A 51 1.55 -14.10 10.34
N PHE A 52 1.59 -15.05 11.26
CA PHE A 52 2.34 -14.93 12.53
C PHE A 52 3.80 -15.39 12.41
N ILE A 53 4.18 -16.13 11.37
CA ILE A 53 5.54 -16.66 11.22
C ILE A 53 6.50 -15.51 10.86
N PRO A 54 7.56 -15.24 11.64
CA PRO A 54 8.43 -14.07 11.48
C PRO A 54 9.22 -14.08 10.16
N TYR A 55 9.50 -15.27 9.61
CA TYR A 55 10.21 -15.42 8.35
C TYR A 55 9.31 -15.08 7.16
N PRO A 56 9.73 -14.16 6.27
CA PRO A 56 8.90 -13.71 5.18
C PRO A 56 8.91 -14.77 4.09
N SER A 57 7.88 -15.61 3.99
CA SER A 57 7.56 -16.26 2.71
C SER A 57 6.78 -15.34 1.78
N TRP A 58 6.52 -14.09 2.21
CA TRP A 58 5.92 -13.02 1.41
C TRP A 58 6.98 -12.26 0.62
N TYR A 59 8.05 -12.95 0.21
CA TYR A 59 8.95 -12.41 -0.79
C TYR A 59 8.10 -12.13 -2.03
N PHE A 60 8.04 -10.85 -2.40
CA PHE A 60 7.63 -10.41 -3.73
C PHE A 60 8.73 -10.89 -4.68
N ASP A 61 8.72 -12.19 -4.98
CA ASP A 61 9.59 -12.75 -6.00
C ASP A 61 9.10 -12.21 -7.34
N SER A 62 9.89 -11.31 -7.93
CA SER A 62 9.58 -10.58 -9.15
C SER A 62 9.50 -11.47 -10.40
N GLY A 63 9.79 -12.77 -10.29
CA GLY A 63 9.93 -13.68 -11.43
C GLY A 63 8.82 -14.71 -11.64
N THR A 64 7.84 -14.85 -10.74
CA THR A 64 6.82 -15.91 -10.83
C THR A 64 5.42 -15.29 -10.80
N GLY A 65 4.49 -15.77 -11.63
CA GLY A 65 3.11 -15.26 -11.81
C GLY A 65 2.21 -15.16 -10.56
N ILE A 66 2.80 -15.30 -9.37
CA ILE A 66 2.31 -14.96 -8.04
C ILE A 66 1.78 -13.52 -7.97
N ILE A 67 2.38 -12.60 -8.73
CA ILE A 67 1.99 -11.18 -8.79
C ILE A 67 0.50 -11.01 -9.18
N GLN A 68 0.00 -11.77 -10.16
CA GLN A 68 -1.41 -11.68 -10.61
C GLN A 68 -2.41 -12.12 -9.53
N HIS A 69 -2.12 -13.20 -8.81
CA HIS A 69 -2.99 -13.70 -7.73
C HIS A 69 -2.91 -12.82 -6.48
N LEU A 70 -1.76 -12.19 -6.22
CA LEU A 70 -1.61 -11.27 -5.08
C LEU A 70 -2.44 -10.00 -5.22
N PHE A 71 -2.58 -9.46 -6.43
CA PHE A 71 -3.32 -8.21 -6.65
C PHE A 71 -4.82 -8.32 -6.33
N GLY A 72 -5.43 -9.47 -6.58
CA GLY A 72 -6.85 -9.71 -6.27
C GLY A 72 -7.16 -9.81 -4.77
N ASP A 73 -6.19 -10.24 -3.95
CA ASP A 73 -6.33 -10.37 -2.49
C ASP A 73 -5.77 -9.15 -1.75
N LEU A 74 -4.96 -8.30 -2.40
CA LEU A 74 -4.25 -7.21 -1.72
C LEU A 74 -5.18 -6.26 -0.95
N HIS A 75 -6.35 -5.94 -1.51
CA HIS A 75 -7.35 -5.13 -0.83
C HIS A 75 -7.88 -5.81 0.45
N ASN A 76 -8.08 -7.13 0.42
CA ASN A 76 -8.51 -7.90 1.60
C ASN A 76 -7.40 -8.08 2.62
N LEU A 77 -6.16 -8.30 2.18
CA LEU A 77 -4.99 -8.39 3.07
C LEU A 77 -4.79 -7.09 3.86
N ARG A 78 -5.00 -5.93 3.24
CA ARG A 78 -4.98 -4.63 3.93
C ARG A 78 -6.07 -4.49 4.99
N ALA A 79 -7.18 -5.22 4.88
CA ALA A 79 -8.20 -5.23 5.93
C ALA A 79 -7.81 -6.09 7.14
N ILE A 80 -6.77 -6.92 7.04
CA ILE A 80 -6.31 -7.83 8.11
C ILE A 80 -5.30 -7.09 9.01
N PRO A 81 -5.60 -6.86 10.31
CA PRO A 81 -4.74 -6.08 11.20
C PRO A 81 -3.32 -6.65 11.34
N ILE A 82 -3.17 -7.98 11.44
CA ILE A 82 -1.84 -8.58 11.59
C ILE A 82 -0.97 -8.44 10.35
N TRP A 83 -1.57 -8.51 9.16
CA TRP A 83 -0.86 -8.28 7.92
C TRP A 83 -0.39 -6.82 7.86
N ARG A 84 -1.29 -5.88 8.14
CA ARG A 84 -0.95 -4.44 8.22
C ARG A 84 0.16 -4.18 9.23
N MET A 85 0.07 -4.72 10.43
CA MET A 85 1.05 -4.51 11.51
C MET A 85 2.48 -4.86 11.07
N ARG A 86 2.63 -5.88 10.22
CA ARG A 86 3.92 -6.37 9.74
C ARG A 86 4.39 -5.75 8.44
N ASP A 87 3.51 -5.02 7.78
CA ASP A 87 3.82 -4.39 6.51
C ASP A 87 4.73 -3.17 6.71
N THR A 88 5.48 -2.82 5.67
CA THR A 88 6.56 -1.83 5.75
C THR A 88 6.52 -0.88 4.55
N PRO A 89 6.98 0.37 4.68
CA PRO A 89 7.00 1.32 3.56
C PRO A 89 7.72 0.77 2.32
N PRO A 90 8.92 0.14 2.41
CA PRO A 90 9.58 -0.43 1.23
C PRO A 90 8.71 -1.47 0.50
N ARG A 91 8.08 -2.41 1.22
CA ARG A 91 7.20 -3.42 0.60
C ARG A 91 6.03 -2.80 -0.14
N SER A 92 5.45 -1.71 0.38
CA SER A 92 4.39 -0.97 -0.31
C SER A 92 4.87 -0.33 -1.60
N ILE A 93 6.09 0.24 -1.61
CA ILE A 93 6.71 0.79 -2.83
C ILE A 93 6.98 -0.31 -3.86
N TYR A 94 7.47 -1.48 -3.45
CA TYR A 94 7.64 -2.61 -4.38
C TYR A 94 6.31 -3.14 -4.93
N ARG A 95 5.21 -3.05 -4.16
CA ARG A 95 3.87 -3.33 -4.68
C ARG A 95 3.43 -2.29 -5.69
N LEU A 96 3.67 -1.00 -5.44
CA LEU A 96 3.42 0.06 -6.41
C LEU A 96 4.19 -0.19 -7.70
N TYR A 97 5.47 -0.56 -7.63
CA TYR A 97 6.28 -0.96 -8.77
C TYR A 97 5.66 -2.13 -9.55
N ALA A 98 5.27 -3.21 -8.86
CA ALA A 98 4.65 -4.36 -9.50
C ALA A 98 3.31 -3.99 -10.16
N LEU A 99 2.50 -3.15 -9.51
CA LEU A 99 1.24 -2.64 -10.04
C LEU A 99 1.45 -1.75 -11.26
N PHE A 100 2.52 -0.97 -11.26
CA PHE A 100 2.94 -0.12 -12.36
C PHE A 100 3.25 -0.95 -13.61
N LEU A 101 4.08 -1.99 -13.45
CA LEU A 101 4.43 -2.88 -14.56
C LEU A 101 3.28 -3.75 -15.06
N ALA A 102 2.26 -3.98 -14.21
CA ALA A 102 1.10 -4.78 -14.57
C ALA A 102 -0.07 -3.96 -15.14
N ASP A 103 0.12 -2.65 -15.38
CA ASP A 103 -0.92 -1.71 -15.83
C ASP A 103 -2.18 -1.74 -14.95
N LYS A 104 -2.02 -1.99 -13.64
CA LYS A 104 -3.13 -2.07 -12.67
C LYS A 104 -3.33 -0.75 -11.93
N TYR A 105 -3.61 0.29 -12.70
CA TYR A 105 -3.71 1.67 -12.22
C TYR A 105 -4.75 1.90 -11.11
N THR A 106 -5.92 1.26 -11.18
CA THR A 106 -6.92 1.36 -10.09
C THR A 106 -6.39 0.84 -8.75
N LEU A 107 -5.62 -0.25 -8.77
CA LEU A 107 -5.04 -0.82 -7.57
C LEU A 107 -3.87 0.02 -7.03
N MET A 108 -3.21 0.77 -7.91
CA MET A 108 -2.16 1.73 -7.55
C MET A 108 -2.73 2.88 -6.71
N GLY A 109 -3.91 3.40 -7.08
CA GLY A 109 -4.64 4.38 -6.27
C GLY A 109 -4.90 3.86 -4.84
N TYR A 110 -5.43 2.64 -4.72
CA TYR A 110 -5.67 2.03 -3.40
C TYR A 110 -4.38 1.77 -2.61
N GLU A 111 -3.27 1.39 -3.26
CA GLU A 111 -1.99 1.21 -2.56
C GLU A 111 -1.41 2.55 -2.09
N THR A 112 -1.59 3.60 -2.88
CA THR A 112 -1.18 4.97 -2.53
C THR A 112 -1.98 5.50 -1.35
N GLU A 113 -3.31 5.31 -1.37
CA GLU A 113 -4.20 5.65 -0.27
C GLU A 113 -3.83 4.85 0.99
N TYR A 114 -3.61 3.55 0.85
CA TYR A 114 -3.15 2.71 1.95
C TYR A 114 -1.85 3.26 2.55
N PHE A 115 -0.83 3.56 1.74
CA PHE A 115 0.42 4.16 2.19
C PHE A 115 0.19 5.49 2.94
N PHE A 116 -0.69 6.35 2.42
CA PHE A 116 -1.00 7.65 3.02
C PHE A 116 -1.55 7.51 4.44
N TYR A 117 -2.52 6.62 4.67
CA TYR A 117 -3.10 6.41 6.00
C TYR A 117 -2.20 5.68 7.00
N ARG A 118 -1.01 5.21 6.58
CA ARG A 118 0.02 4.72 7.50
C ARG A 118 0.78 5.90 8.07
N SER A 119 0.24 6.53 9.11
CA SER A 119 0.81 7.73 9.75
C SER A 119 2.30 7.60 10.15
N GLY A 120 2.75 6.40 10.52
CA GLY A 120 4.15 6.11 10.84
C GLY A 120 5.09 5.98 9.63
N TRP A 121 4.58 5.95 8.41
CA TRP A 121 5.38 5.74 7.19
C TRP A 121 5.81 7.05 6.56
N LYS A 122 6.74 7.75 7.21
CA LYS A 122 7.35 8.98 6.69
C LYS A 122 8.28 8.68 5.52
N LEU A 123 8.17 9.45 4.44
CA LEU A 123 8.95 9.22 3.22
C LEU A 123 10.46 9.38 3.46
N GLN A 124 10.84 10.43 4.20
CA GLN A 124 12.23 10.70 4.58
C GLN A 124 12.91 9.54 5.35
N HIS A 125 12.14 8.71 6.05
CA HIS A 125 12.67 7.60 6.85
C HIS A 125 12.77 6.29 6.07
N ILE A 126 12.42 6.28 4.78
CA ILE A 126 12.50 5.07 3.97
C ILE A 126 13.97 4.81 3.65
N PRO A 127 14.54 3.69 4.13
CA PRO A 127 15.93 3.39 3.86
C PRO A 127 16.13 3.12 2.37
N ASP A 128 17.31 3.46 1.88
CA ASP A 128 17.72 3.14 0.52
C ASP A 128 17.70 1.61 0.32
N PRO A 129 16.89 1.07 -0.62
CA PRO A 129 16.83 -0.36 -0.87
C PRO A 129 18.11 -0.91 -1.51
N LYS A 130 18.97 -0.07 -2.10
CA LYS A 130 20.20 -0.48 -2.83
C LYS A 130 19.92 -1.64 -3.79
N ASP A 131 18.89 -1.46 -4.61
CA ASP A 131 18.37 -2.53 -5.45
C ASP A 131 19.44 -2.93 -6.50
N PRO A 132 19.78 -4.23 -6.62
CA PRO A 132 20.80 -4.68 -7.55
C PRO A 132 20.39 -4.53 -9.03
N ASP A 133 19.09 -4.45 -9.32
CA ASP A 133 18.61 -4.20 -10.68
C ASP A 133 18.47 -2.68 -10.91
N PRO A 134 19.31 -2.07 -11.76
CA PRO A 134 19.28 -0.63 -12.01
C PRO A 134 17.96 -0.17 -12.66
N LEU A 135 17.28 -1.02 -13.46
CA LEU A 135 15.99 -0.69 -14.06
C LEU A 135 14.93 -0.57 -12.97
N ARG A 136 14.84 -1.60 -12.11
CA ARG A 136 13.90 -1.61 -10.99
C ARG A 136 14.20 -0.48 -10.02
N TYR A 137 15.47 -0.21 -9.73
CA TYR A 137 15.88 0.87 -8.83
C TYR A 137 15.44 2.24 -9.32
N ALA A 138 15.65 2.53 -10.62
CA ALA A 138 15.25 3.79 -11.23
C ALA A 138 13.72 3.99 -11.20
N VAL A 139 12.94 2.96 -11.52
CA VAL A 139 11.47 3.02 -11.44
C VAL A 139 11.01 3.25 -10.00
N ILE A 140 11.60 2.54 -9.04
CA ILE A 140 11.30 2.71 -7.60
C ILE A 140 11.60 4.14 -7.14
N ALA A 141 12.74 4.71 -7.53
CA ALA A 141 13.09 6.09 -7.21
C ALA A 141 12.06 7.09 -7.78
N CYS A 142 11.64 6.91 -9.05
CA CYS A 142 10.58 7.72 -9.65
C CYS A 142 9.24 7.58 -8.91
N ILE A 143 8.86 6.36 -8.50
CA ILE A 143 7.65 6.12 -7.70
C ILE A 143 7.72 6.86 -6.37
N VAL A 144 8.86 6.83 -5.67
CA VAL A 144 9.02 7.53 -4.39
C VAL A 144 8.93 9.04 -4.56
N GLU A 145 9.52 9.58 -5.62
CA GLU A 145 9.43 11.02 -5.95
C GLU A 145 8.02 11.47 -6.32
N GLU A 146 7.28 10.68 -7.08
CA GLU A 146 5.88 10.99 -7.39
C GLU A 146 4.96 10.78 -6.18
N LEU A 147 5.22 9.77 -5.36
CA LEU A 147 4.51 9.56 -4.10
C LEU A 147 4.71 10.74 -3.16
N HIS A 148 5.92 11.32 -3.11
CA HIS A 148 6.19 12.56 -2.37
C HIS A 148 5.32 13.73 -2.82
N ARG A 149 5.24 13.97 -4.13
CA ARG A 149 4.36 15.01 -4.70
C ARG A 149 2.89 14.73 -4.39
N ALA A 150 2.45 13.49 -4.60
CA ALA A 150 1.06 13.09 -4.39
C ALA A 150 0.63 13.16 -2.92
N ILE A 151 1.53 12.87 -1.97
CA ILE A 151 1.26 13.02 -0.54
C ILE A 151 1.18 14.49 -0.16
N ASN A 152 2.12 15.32 -0.60
CA ASN A 152 2.10 16.76 -0.31
C ASN A 152 0.88 17.46 -0.93
N TRP A 153 0.48 17.05 -2.13
CA TRP A 153 -0.77 17.47 -2.74
C TRP A 153 -1.98 17.11 -1.86
N ARG A 154 -2.10 15.87 -1.39
CA ARG A 154 -3.19 15.47 -0.45
C ARG A 154 -3.18 16.30 0.83
N LEU A 155 -2.01 16.54 1.41
CA LEU A 155 -1.87 17.36 2.63
C LEU A 155 -2.31 18.81 2.39
N SER A 156 -1.99 19.39 1.22
CA SER A 156 -2.41 20.73 0.82
C SER A 156 -3.92 20.88 0.66
N LEU A 157 -4.61 19.79 0.31
CA LEU A 157 -6.07 19.75 0.22
C LEU A 157 -6.75 19.65 1.59
N GLY A 158 -5.98 19.56 2.69
CA GLY A 158 -6.53 19.39 4.03
C GLY A 158 -6.65 17.93 4.48
N LEU A 159 -6.26 16.96 3.65
CA LEU A 159 -6.27 15.57 4.07
C LEU A 159 -5.19 15.32 5.13
N ARG A 160 -5.47 14.42 6.08
CA ARG A 160 -4.53 14.06 7.14
C ARG A 160 -4.34 12.55 7.18
N ARG A 161 -3.11 12.12 7.45
CA ARG A 161 -2.75 10.69 7.58
C ARG A 161 -3.45 10.01 8.76
N SER A 162 -3.90 10.79 9.76
CA SER A 162 -4.71 10.31 10.88
C SER A 162 -6.16 10.01 10.49
N GLY A 163 -6.63 10.49 9.34
CA GLY A 163 -8.06 10.49 8.96
C GLY A 163 -8.84 11.70 9.48
N GLU A 164 -8.23 12.57 10.29
CA GLU A 164 -8.85 13.81 10.79
C GLU A 164 -8.71 14.92 9.75
N HIS A 165 -9.43 14.79 8.65
CA HIS A 165 -9.36 15.73 7.53
C HIS A 165 -9.87 17.13 7.92
N VAL A 166 -9.25 18.16 7.34
CA VAL A 166 -9.68 19.55 7.46
C VAL A 166 -10.33 19.94 6.14
N TYR A 167 -11.65 20.03 6.13
CA TYR A 167 -12.41 20.43 4.95
C TYR A 167 -12.64 21.94 4.95
N ARG A 168 -12.65 22.52 3.75
CA ARG A 168 -13.11 23.89 3.53
C ARG A 168 -14.64 23.88 3.46
N GLU A 169 -15.29 24.87 4.05
CA GLU A 169 -16.75 24.99 3.98
C GLU A 169 -17.17 25.74 2.70
N THR A 170 -16.35 26.70 2.29
CA THR A 170 -16.54 27.52 1.08
C THR A 170 -15.29 27.53 0.22
N ASP A 171 -15.44 27.82 -1.08
CA ASP A 171 -14.29 27.92 -1.98
C ASP A 171 -13.39 29.14 -1.71
N GLU A 172 -13.93 30.13 -0.99
CA GLU A 172 -13.25 31.36 -0.55
C GLU A 172 -12.33 31.11 0.65
N ASP A 173 -12.52 30.00 1.37
CA ASP A 173 -11.67 29.65 2.51
C ASP A 173 -10.23 29.34 2.04
N PRO A 174 -9.22 29.82 2.79
CA PRO A 174 -7.82 29.53 2.48
C PRO A 174 -7.54 28.02 2.59
N TRP A 175 -6.57 27.55 1.81
CA TRP A 175 -6.11 26.16 1.90
C TRP A 175 -5.58 25.85 3.31
N PRO A 176 -5.93 24.68 3.89
CA PRO A 176 -5.48 24.33 5.23
C PRO A 176 -3.94 24.30 5.33
N PRO A 177 -3.35 24.87 6.39
CA PRO A 177 -1.91 24.77 6.58
C PRO A 177 -1.50 23.31 6.76
N TYR A 178 -0.33 22.94 6.24
CA TYR A 178 0.22 21.59 6.39
C TYR A 178 1.75 21.63 6.50
N VAL A 179 2.31 20.60 7.12
CA VAL A 179 3.75 20.35 7.12
C VAL A 179 4.06 19.43 5.95
N ALA A 180 4.86 19.90 5.01
CA ALA A 180 5.27 19.09 3.87
C ALA A 180 6.12 17.90 4.33
N GLU A 181 5.87 16.74 3.74
CA GLU A 181 6.76 15.58 3.87
C GLU A 181 8.04 15.84 3.05
N GLU A 182 9.16 15.36 3.57
CA GLU A 182 10.44 15.43 2.90
C GLU A 182 10.69 14.16 2.06
N LEU A 183 11.42 14.35 0.95
CA LEU A 183 11.84 13.26 0.07
C LEU A 183 13.11 12.61 0.64
N PRO A 184 13.22 11.26 0.66
CA PRO A 184 14.47 10.62 1.04
C PRO A 184 15.58 10.95 0.04
N GLU A 185 16.79 11.22 0.55
CA GLU A 185 17.93 11.67 -0.24
C GLU A 185 18.28 10.72 -1.38
N TRP A 186 18.30 9.40 -1.10
CA TRP A 186 18.65 8.37 -2.08
C TRP A 186 17.78 8.45 -3.34
N ALA A 187 16.48 8.72 -3.19
CA ALA A 187 15.56 8.77 -4.32
C ALA A 187 15.94 9.88 -5.30
N ARG A 188 16.42 11.03 -4.78
CA ARG A 188 16.86 12.18 -5.57
C ARG A 188 18.13 11.88 -6.37
N GLU A 189 19.02 11.07 -5.81
CA GLU A 189 20.36 10.80 -6.33
C GLU A 189 20.41 9.67 -7.37
N VAL A 190 19.34 8.86 -7.49
CA VAL A 190 19.31 7.78 -8.47
C VAL A 190 19.43 8.32 -9.90
N ALA A 191 20.49 7.90 -10.58
CA ALA A 191 20.83 8.31 -11.93
C ALA A 191 19.79 7.85 -12.97
N PRO A 192 19.74 8.50 -14.14
CA PRO A 192 18.94 8.03 -15.26
C PRO A 192 19.38 6.64 -15.73
N ILE A 193 18.43 5.87 -16.29
CA ILE A 193 18.73 4.55 -16.82
C ILE A 193 19.62 4.68 -18.06
N ASP A 194 20.68 3.87 -18.14
CA ASP A 194 21.51 3.76 -19.34
C ASP A 194 20.69 3.26 -20.54
N LYS A 195 20.69 4.04 -21.63
CA LYS A 195 19.96 3.71 -22.87
C LYS A 195 20.52 2.46 -23.55
N ASP A 196 21.81 2.18 -23.41
CA ASP A 196 22.40 0.96 -23.96
C ASP A 196 21.97 -0.28 -23.17
N LEU A 197 21.76 -0.13 -21.86
CA LEU A 197 21.16 -1.16 -21.03
C LEU A 197 19.70 -1.39 -21.45
N LEU A 198 18.91 -0.33 -21.65
CA LEU A 198 17.52 -0.45 -22.11
C LEU A 198 17.41 -1.21 -23.43
N ARG A 199 18.23 -0.88 -24.42
CA ARG A 199 18.25 -1.57 -25.72
C ARG A 199 18.57 -3.06 -25.63
N ARG A 200 19.33 -3.49 -24.62
CA ARG A 200 19.71 -4.90 -24.41
C ARG A 200 18.69 -5.67 -23.58
N SER A 201 18.08 -5.00 -22.60
CA SER A 201 17.25 -5.64 -21.58
C SER A 201 15.74 -5.57 -21.86
N VAL A 202 15.30 -4.67 -22.73
CA VAL A 202 13.88 -4.40 -22.99
C VAL A 202 13.56 -4.64 -24.47
N PRO A 203 12.41 -5.25 -24.82
CA PRO A 203 11.99 -5.40 -26.21
C PRO A 203 11.89 -4.05 -26.93
N PRO A 204 12.23 -3.99 -28.23
CA PRO A 204 12.23 -2.74 -28.98
C PRO A 204 10.86 -2.06 -29.05
N GLU A 205 9.77 -2.83 -28.94
CA GLU A 205 8.39 -2.33 -28.90
C GLU A 205 8.07 -1.49 -27.66
N LYS A 206 8.86 -1.62 -26.60
CA LYS A 206 8.72 -0.87 -25.34
C LYS A 206 9.69 0.30 -25.26
N LEU A 207 10.36 0.63 -26.36
CA LEU A 207 11.28 1.76 -26.46
C LEU A 207 10.74 2.78 -27.46
N ASP A 208 10.90 4.06 -27.13
CA ASP A 208 10.67 5.14 -28.08
C ASP A 208 11.85 5.26 -29.06
N THR A 209 11.68 6.05 -30.11
CA THR A 209 12.70 6.49 -31.07
C THR A 209 13.99 6.99 -30.41
N ASP A 210 13.88 7.68 -29.26
CA ASP A 210 15.02 8.17 -28.48
C ASP A 210 15.68 7.11 -27.57
N GLY A 211 15.15 5.88 -27.55
CA GLY A 211 15.61 4.78 -26.68
C GLY A 211 15.16 4.91 -25.22
N ASN A 212 14.09 5.66 -24.96
CA ASN A 212 13.48 5.78 -23.63
C ASN A 212 12.51 4.62 -23.39
N LEU A 213 12.37 4.18 -22.14
CA LEU A 213 11.42 3.14 -21.74
C LEU A 213 9.99 3.67 -21.77
N VAL A 214 9.14 3.12 -22.64
CA VAL A 214 7.72 3.46 -22.73
C VAL A 214 6.90 2.47 -21.90
N LEU A 215 6.37 2.94 -20.77
CA LEU A 215 5.44 2.18 -19.96
C LEU A 215 3.99 2.53 -20.34
N GLU A 216 3.72 3.81 -20.60
CA GLU A 216 2.44 4.30 -21.08
C GLU A 216 2.67 5.31 -22.20
N GLU A 217 1.94 5.18 -23.30
CA GLU A 217 2.04 6.09 -24.45
C GLU A 217 1.60 7.51 -24.07
N ASN A 218 2.28 8.51 -24.62
CA ASN A 218 2.04 9.93 -24.35
C ASN A 218 2.22 10.33 -22.87
N GLY A 219 3.06 9.60 -22.13
CA GLY A 219 3.38 9.90 -20.74
C GLY A 219 4.08 11.25 -20.57
N LEU A 220 3.56 12.11 -19.69
CA LEU A 220 4.07 13.48 -19.47
C LEU A 220 4.75 13.70 -18.12
N SER A 221 5.02 12.66 -17.33
CA SER A 221 5.65 12.85 -16.01
C SER A 221 7.10 13.33 -16.15
N PRO A 222 7.45 14.54 -15.65
CA PRO A 222 8.82 15.05 -15.71
C PRO A 222 9.77 14.24 -14.80
N THR A 223 9.23 13.64 -13.73
CA THR A 223 9.99 12.84 -12.77
C THR A 223 10.49 11.55 -13.39
N PHE A 224 9.64 10.88 -14.16
CA PHE A 224 9.99 9.68 -14.92
C PHE A 224 10.82 10.02 -16.16
N ALA A 225 10.51 11.11 -16.85
CA ALA A 225 11.28 11.56 -18.01
C ALA A 225 12.76 11.80 -17.69
N ARG A 226 13.06 12.36 -16.50
CA ARG A 226 14.44 12.53 -16.03
C ARG A 226 15.23 11.22 -15.97
N ARG A 227 14.57 10.07 -15.83
CA ARG A 227 15.21 8.74 -15.78
C ARG A 227 15.07 7.94 -17.07
N ASN A 228 14.75 8.61 -18.19
CA ASN A 228 14.50 8.00 -19.50
C ASN A 228 13.28 7.06 -19.51
N ILE A 229 12.23 7.40 -18.76
CA ILE A 229 10.98 6.62 -18.68
C ILE A 229 9.80 7.51 -19.08
N ILE A 230 8.93 7.00 -19.95
CA ILE A 230 7.72 7.67 -20.45
C ILE A 230 6.50 7.00 -19.83
N THR A 231 5.77 7.75 -19.01
CA THR A 231 4.56 7.27 -18.33
C THR A 231 3.71 8.40 -17.73
N ASN A 232 2.44 8.13 -17.38
CA ASN A 232 1.60 9.04 -16.61
C ASN A 232 1.54 8.66 -15.13
N THR A 233 1.35 9.66 -14.27
CA THR A 233 1.35 9.49 -12.81
C THR A 233 0.04 9.91 -12.16
N GLY A 234 -0.97 10.27 -12.96
CA GLY A 234 -2.27 10.76 -12.47
C GLY A 234 -2.95 9.80 -11.48
N TRP A 235 -2.73 8.50 -11.63
CA TRP A 235 -3.28 7.46 -10.74
C TRP A 235 -2.70 7.47 -9.31
N LEU A 236 -1.60 8.19 -9.07
CA LEU A 236 -1.08 8.45 -7.74
C LEU A 236 -1.81 9.61 -7.05
N TYR A 237 -2.58 10.42 -7.78
CA TYR A 237 -3.30 11.61 -7.30
C TYR A 237 -4.80 11.32 -7.14
N THR A 238 -5.15 10.24 -6.44
CA THR A 238 -6.53 9.86 -6.13
C THR A 238 -6.94 10.30 -4.72
N ILE A 239 -8.20 10.71 -4.55
CA ILE A 239 -8.85 11.02 -3.26
C ILE A 239 -10.03 10.07 -3.08
#